data_AF-U5CX44-F1
#
_entry.id   AF-U5CX44-F1
#
_cell.length_a   1.000
_cell.length_b   1.000
_cell.length_c   1.000
_cell.angle_alpha   90.00
_cell.angle_beta   90.00
_cell.angle_gamma   90.00
#
_symmetry.space_group_name_H-M   'P 1'
#
loop_
_entity.id
_entity.type
_entity.pdbx_description
1 polymer ?
#
loop_
_entity_poly.entity_id
_entity_poly.type
_entity_poly.pdbx_seq_one_letter_code
_entity_poly.pdbx_strand_id
1 'polypeptide(L)'
;MGSQVAGKPHALCVPFPAQGHINPMMQLARLLHSKGFYIKFVNSEFNQDRITEANRHVPATGFDDFRLESIPDGLPPSYGRTTNVLELCESTKKNMKART
;
A
#
# COMPACT_ATOMS: atom_id res chain seq x y z
N MET A 1 38.96 -0.25 11.29
CA MET A 1 37.89 -1.19 10.94
C MET A 1 36.59 -0.38 10.85
N GLY A 2 36.13 -0.07 9.64
CA GLY A 2 34.92 0.73 9.43
C GLY A 2 33.69 -0.15 9.62
N SER A 3 32.83 0.21 10.57
CA SER A 3 31.51 -0.39 10.70
C SER A 3 30.72 -0.08 9.42
N GLN A 4 30.35 -1.11 8.67
CA GLN A 4 29.33 -1.00 7.62
C GLN A 4 28.08 -0.44 8.30
N VAL A 5 27.63 0.76 7.91
CA VAL A 5 26.33 1.27 8.33
C VAL A 5 25.30 0.32 7.72
N ALA A 6 24.81 -0.65 8.49
CA ALA A 6 23.77 -1.56 8.05
C ALA A 6 22.59 -0.70 7.59
N GLY A 7 22.31 -0.71 6.28
CA GLY A 7 21.25 0.11 5.70
C GLY A 7 19.91 -0.14 6.40
N LYS A 8 19.08 0.91 6.48
CA LYS A 8 17.75 0.82 7.07
C LYS A 8 16.97 -0.33 6.42
N PRO A 9 16.45 -1.32 7.16
CA PRO A 9 15.73 -2.44 6.58
C PRO A 9 14.46 -1.93 5.86
N HIS A 10 14.16 -2.49 4.69
CA HIS A 10 13.05 -2.05 3.84
C HIS A 10 11.93 -3.10 3.86
N ALA A 11 10.72 -2.70 4.22
CA ALA A 11 9.52 -3.52 4.09
C ALA A 11 8.58 -3.00 3.00
N LEU A 12 8.16 -3.92 2.12
CA LEU A 12 7.10 -3.71 1.15
C LEU A 12 5.79 -4.28 1.69
N CYS A 13 4.81 -3.43 1.94
CA CYS A 13 3.51 -3.82 2.46
C CYS A 13 2.47 -3.79 1.33
N VAL A 14 1.98 -4.96 0.92
CA VAL A 14 0.98 -5.09 -0.16
C VAL A 14 -0.29 -5.73 0.41
N PRO A 15 -1.28 -4.96 0.88
CA PRO A 15 -2.56 -5.51 1.32
C PRO A 15 -3.36 -6.07 0.15
N PHE A 16 -4.26 -7.01 0.45
CA PHE A 16 -5.35 -7.34 -0.48
C PHE A 16 -6.23 -6.10 -0.68
N PRO A 17 -6.66 -5.76 -1.92
CA PRO A 17 -7.31 -4.49 -2.25
C PRO A 17 -8.79 -4.39 -1.82
N ALA A 18 -9.10 -4.88 -0.61
CA ALA A 18 -10.38 -4.71 0.06
C ALA A 18 -10.19 -4.02 1.41
N GLN A 19 -11.14 -3.14 1.78
CA GLN A 19 -11.04 -2.25 2.95
C GLN A 19 -10.68 -2.97 4.27
N GLY A 20 -11.21 -4.18 4.47
CA GLY A 20 -10.93 -5.00 5.66
C GLY A 20 -9.46 -5.43 5.82
N HIS A 21 -8.68 -5.44 4.73
CA HIS A 21 -7.27 -5.83 4.73
C HIS A 21 -6.30 -4.63 4.73
N ILE A 22 -6.73 -3.49 4.19
CA ILE A 22 -5.90 -2.29 4.08
C ILE A 22 -5.58 -1.72 5.47
N ASN A 23 -6.59 -1.59 6.34
CA ASN A 23 -6.40 -0.99 7.66
C ASN A 23 -5.46 -1.79 8.58
N PRO A 24 -5.63 -3.13 8.74
CA PRO A 24 -4.69 -3.94 9.51
C PRO A 24 -3.27 -3.88 8.97
N MET A 25 -3.10 -3.94 7.64
CA MET A 25 -1.76 -3.82 7.03
C MET A 25 -1.15 -2.44 7.28
N MET A 26 -1.94 -1.36 7.26
CA MET A 26 -1.47 -0.01 7.56
C MET A 26 -0.98 0.12 9.01
N GLN A 27 -1.69 -0.51 9.96
CA GLN A 27 -1.26 -0.57 11.36
C GLN A 27 0.06 -1.34 11.50
N LEU A 28 0.18 -2.49 10.84
CA LEU A 28 1.43 -3.26 10.81
C LEU A 28 2.59 -2.44 10.20
N ALA A 29 2.35 -1.74 9.09
CA ALA A 29 3.33 -0.89 8.44
C ALA A 29 3.82 0.24 9.37
N ARG A 30 2.92 0.87 10.12
CA ARG A 30 3.27 1.87 11.14
C ARG A 30 4.09 1.27 12.29
N LEU A 31 3.76 0.05 12.73
CA LEU A 31 4.56 -0.65 13.74
C LEU A 31 5.97 -0.94 13.21
N LEU A 32 6.11 -1.46 11.99
CA LEU A 32 7.42 -1.69 11.37
C LEU A 32 8.22 -0.40 11.21
N HIS A 33 7.57 0.69 10.78
CA HIS A 33 8.19 2.02 10.70
C HIS A 33 8.75 2.46 12.06
N SER A 34 7.97 2.29 13.14
CA SER A 34 8.41 2.59 14.51
C SER A 34 9.62 1.76 14.97
N LYS A 35 9.84 0.60 14.34
CA LYS A 35 11.00 -0.29 14.58
C LYS A 35 12.20 0.01 13.69
N GLY A 36 12.15 1.13 12.95
CA GLY A 36 13.26 1.56 12.11
C GLY A 36 13.25 0.95 10.72
N PHE A 37 12.10 0.52 10.19
CA PHE A 37 11.98 0.12 8.78
C PHE A 37 11.69 1.31 7.87
N TYR A 38 12.28 1.32 6.69
CA TYR A 38 11.75 2.08 5.56
C TYR A 38 10.54 1.33 5.03
N ILE A 39 9.41 2.02 4.86
CA ILE A 39 8.15 1.42 4.43
C ILE A 39 7.80 1.91 3.04
N LYS A 40 7.47 0.95 2.18
CA LYS A 40 6.70 1.20 0.97
C LYS A 40 5.37 0.45 1.09
N PHE A 41 4.28 1.19 1.13
CA PHE A 41 2.93 0.65 1.24
C PHE A 41 2.25 0.78 -0.12
N VAL A 42 1.88 -0.35 -0.73
CA VAL A 42 1.38 -0.40 -2.11
C VAL A 42 -0.11 -0.71 -2.13
N ASN A 43 -0.91 0.27 -2.53
CA ASN A 43 -2.34 0.12 -2.72
C ASN A 43 -2.69 -0.20 -4.18
N SER A 44 -3.96 -0.54 -4.43
CA SER A 44 -4.50 -0.31 -5.77
C SER A 44 -4.72 1.19 -6.03
N GLU A 45 -4.63 1.65 -7.27
CA GLU A 45 -4.93 3.05 -7.65
C GLU A 45 -6.29 3.50 -7.10
N PHE A 46 -7.32 2.68 -7.29
CA PHE A 46 -8.66 2.92 -6.74
C PHE A 46 -8.67 3.18 -5.22
N ASN A 47 -7.90 2.41 -4.45
CA ASN A 47 -7.83 2.58 -3.00
C ASN A 47 -6.96 3.79 -2.62
N GLN A 48 -5.89 4.06 -3.36
CA GLN A 48 -5.03 5.22 -3.15
C GLN A 48 -5.77 6.54 -3.37
N ASP A 49 -6.60 6.62 -4.42
CA ASP A 49 -7.41 7.80 -4.72
C ASP A 49 -8.41 8.07 -3.60
N ARG A 50 -9.11 7.03 -3.12
CA ARG A 50 -10.05 7.14 -2.00
C ARG A 50 -9.37 7.58 -0.70
N ILE A 51 -8.18 7.06 -0.41
CA ILE A 51 -7.39 7.47 0.77
C ILE A 51 -6.97 8.94 0.63
N THR A 52 -6.50 9.34 -0.55
CA THR A 52 -6.09 10.72 -0.83
C THR A 52 -7.28 11.68 -0.70
N GLU A 53 -8.44 11.32 -1.26
CA GLU A 53 -9.66 12.11 -1.18
C GLU A 53 -10.16 12.23 0.26
N ALA A 54 -10.21 11.13 1.01
CA ALA A 54 -10.62 11.13 2.41
C ALA A 54 -9.70 12.00 3.29
N ASN A 55 -8.42 12.11 2.94
CA ASN A 55 -7.42 12.88 3.67
C ASN A 55 -7.10 14.24 3.03
N ARG A 56 -7.88 14.73 2.05
CA ARG A 56 -7.56 15.95 1.28
C ARG A 56 -7.38 17.22 2.13
N HIS A 57 -7.96 17.26 3.32
CA HIS A 57 -7.88 18.39 4.25
C HIS A 57 -6.87 18.17 5.38
N VAL A 58 -6.22 17.00 5.42
CA VAL A 58 -5.18 16.68 6.38
C VAL A 58 -3.85 17.11 5.78
N PRO A 59 -3.06 17.98 6.45
CA PRO A 59 -1.74 18.34 5.99
C PRO A 59 -0.92 17.08 5.73
N ALA A 60 -0.17 17.03 4.63
CA ALA A 60 0.67 15.90 4.30
C ALA A 60 1.77 15.74 5.36
N THR A 61 1.51 14.96 6.41
CA THR A 61 2.53 14.49 7.35
C THR A 61 3.27 13.35 6.67
N GLY A 62 4.17 13.70 5.76
CA GLY A 62 5.04 12.74 5.09
C GLY A 62 6.24 12.43 5.96
N PHE A 63 6.50 11.15 6.21
CA PHE A 63 7.82 10.72 6.65
C PHE A 63 8.60 10.32 5.39
N ASP A 64 9.85 10.78 5.25
CA ASP A 64 10.68 10.48 4.07
C ASP A 64 10.87 8.97 3.84
N ASP A 65 10.70 8.20 4.92
CA ASP A 65 10.87 6.76 5.03
C ASP A 65 9.55 5.99 5.16
N PHE A 66 8.39 6.63 4.93
CA PHE A 66 7.08 5.97 4.78
C PHE A 66 6.40 6.46 3.50
N ARG A 67 6.43 5.65 2.44
CA ARG A 67 5.87 6.01 1.14
C ARG A 67 4.62 5.20 0.80
N LEU A 68 3.61 5.88 0.26
CA LEU A 68 2.45 5.28 -0.37
C LEU A 68 2.68 5.22 -1.88
N GLU A 69 2.52 4.03 -2.46
CA GLU A 69 2.56 3.81 -3.91
C GLU A 69 1.29 3.09 -4.35
N SER A 70 1.01 3.11 -5.65
CA SER A 70 -0.17 2.44 -6.21
C SER A 70 0.17 1.65 -7.46
N ILE A 71 -0.61 0.60 -7.69
CA ILE A 71 -0.56 -0.26 -8.88
C ILE A 71 -2.01 -0.48 -9.34
N PRO A 72 -2.32 -0.44 -10.65
CA PRO A 72 -3.68 -0.68 -11.12
C PRO A 72 -4.14 -2.11 -10.81
N ASP A 73 -5.34 -2.25 -10.22
CA ASP A 73 -5.98 -3.55 -10.00
C ASP A 73 -6.68 -4.09 -11.26
N GLY A 74 -6.79 -3.27 -12.32
CA GLY A 74 -7.36 -3.61 -13.62
C GLY A 74 -8.89 -3.58 -13.70
N LEU A 75 -9.57 -3.12 -12.63
CA LEU A 75 -11.03 -3.03 -12.61
C LEU A 75 -11.50 -1.57 -12.76
N PRO A 76 -12.63 -1.31 -13.44
CA PRO A 76 -13.15 0.05 -13.60
C PRO A 76 -13.67 0.61 -12.26
N PRO A 77 -13.68 1.94 -12.02
CA PRO A 77 -14.10 2.52 -10.74
C PRO A 77 -15.53 2.17 -10.31
N SER A 78 -16.42 1.86 -11.25
CA SER A 78 -17.81 1.43 -10.99
C SER A 78 -17.94 0.03 -10.39
N TYR A 79 -16.86 -0.76 -10.40
CA TYR A 79 -16.89 -2.16 -9.99
C TYR A 79 -16.74 -2.33 -8.47
N GLY A 80 -17.65 -3.09 -7.84
CA GLY A 80 -17.63 -3.32 -6.40
C GLY A 80 -16.52 -4.28 -5.96
N ARG A 81 -15.48 -3.77 -5.27
CA ARG A 81 -14.36 -4.57 -4.73
C ARG A 81 -14.75 -5.49 -3.57
N THR A 82 -15.87 -5.22 -2.90
CA THR A 82 -16.37 -6.02 -1.77
C THR A 82 -17.46 -7.01 -2.16
N THR A 83 -18.17 -6.76 -3.26
CA THR A 83 -19.30 -7.59 -3.71
C THR A 83 -18.88 -8.70 -4.66
N ASN A 84 -17.78 -8.51 -5.39
CA ASN A 84 -17.34 -9.41 -6.46
C ASN A 84 -15.89 -9.88 -6.24
N VAL A 85 -15.67 -10.60 -5.14
CA VAL A 85 -14.33 -10.99 -4.67
C VAL A 85 -13.58 -11.87 -5.68
N LEU A 86 -14.26 -12.76 -6.38
CA LEU A 86 -13.61 -13.65 -7.37
C LEU A 86 -13.00 -12.87 -8.53
N GLU A 87 -13.72 -11.92 -9.10
CA GLU A 87 -13.21 -11.08 -10.20
C GLU A 87 -12.10 -10.14 -9.70
N LEU A 88 -12.22 -9.64 -8.47
CA LEU A 88 -11.14 -8.88 -7.83
C LEU A 88 -9.86 -9.71 -7.70
N CYS A 89 -9.96 -10.96 -7.25
CA CYS A 89 -8.82 -11.86 -7.15
C CYS A 89 -8.16 -12.10 -8.52
N GLU A 90 -8.94 -12.43 -9.54
CA GLU A 90 -8.42 -12.68 -10.89
C GLU A 90 -7.79 -11.43 -11.51
N SER A 91 -8.45 -10.29 -11.39
CA SER A 91 -7.94 -9.02 -11.92
C SER A 91 -6.66 -8.60 -11.19
N THR A 92 -6.63 -8.69 -9.86
CA THR A 92 -5.45 -8.36 -9.05
C THR A 92 -4.26 -9.25 -9.44
N LYS A 93 -4.47 -10.56 -9.57
CA LYS A 93 -3.44 -11.51 -9.99
C LYS A 93 -2.88 -11.19 -11.39
N LYS A 94 -3.74 -10.74 -12.30
CA LYS A 94 -3.35 -10.42 -13.68
C LYS A 94 -2.63 -9.07 -13.80
N ASN A 95 -3.02 -8.08 -13.02
CA ASN A 95 -2.65 -6.68 -13.23
C ASN A 95 -1.69 -6.12 -12.18
N MET A 96 -1.74 -6.57 -10.92
CA MET A 96 -0.84 -6.11 -9.86
C MET A 96 0.50 -6.85 -9.90
N LYS A 97 1.32 -6.52 -10.91
CA LYS A 97 2.65 -7.12 -11.12
C LYS A 97 3.77 -6.26 -10.55
N ALA A 98 4.80 -6.91 -10.01
CA ALA A 98 6.04 -6.23 -9.68
C ALA A 98 6.67 -5.68 -10.95
N ARG A 99 7.10 -4.41 -10.91
CA ARG A 99 7.90 -3.81 -11.99
C ARG A 99 9.30 -4.42 -11.90
N THR A 100 9.60 -5.38 -12.77
CA THR A 100 10.96 -5.95 -12.96
C THR A 100 11.83 -5.00 -13.75
#